data_AF-A3JIE7-F1
#
_entry.id   AF-A3JIE7-F1
#
_cell.length_a   1.000
_cell.length_b   1.000
_cell.length_c   1.000
_cell.angle_alpha   90.00
_cell.angle_beta   90.00
_cell.angle_gamma   90.00
#
_symmetry.space_group_name_H-M   'P 1'
#
loop_
_entity.id
_entity.type
_entity.pdbx_description
1 polymer ?
#
loop_
_entity_poly.entity_id
_entity_poly.type
_entity_poly.pdbx_seq_one_letter_code
_entity_poly.pdbx_strand_id
1 'polypeptide(L)'
;MTPFRLLVVLVFVFSSIAAAQARTVWVDDKIYLPVRSGAGSQFRIIENAVPSGTAMELLESDQNGYSKVRTTKGTEGWVSSQYLSSTPIAATQLKKARQDLETAQAEVRQMQDVLANVTGERDNLQNSESSLADRSSELMAELKRIRDIAASSINLERRNGELLQENQKIRNELEVLTAENERMEAGKESDFMLLGAGLVLGGVLLALLIPMLKPTRKSDNWA
;
A
#
# COMPACT_ATOMS: atom_id res chain seq x y z
N MET A 1 -63.53 -21.80 67.30
CA MET A 1 -62.07 -21.57 67.43
C MET A 1 -61.83 -20.08 67.22
N THR A 2 -61.39 -19.34 68.23
CA THR A 2 -61.22 -17.87 68.14
C THR A 2 -60.08 -17.50 67.19
N PRO A 3 -60.17 -16.40 66.42
CA PRO A 3 -59.16 -15.99 65.45
C PRO A 3 -57.77 -15.80 66.06
N PHE A 4 -57.71 -15.48 67.35
CA PHE A 4 -56.49 -15.37 68.13
C PHE A 4 -55.69 -16.68 68.22
N ARG A 5 -56.35 -17.84 68.34
CA ARG A 5 -55.66 -19.15 68.40
C ARG A 5 -55.06 -19.54 67.04
N LEU A 6 -55.70 -19.16 65.94
CA LEU A 6 -55.18 -19.37 64.58
C LEU A 6 -53.94 -18.51 64.31
N LEU A 7 -53.93 -17.27 64.79
CA LEU A 7 -52.80 -16.36 64.63
C LEU A 7 -51.56 -16.82 65.42
N VAL A 8 -51.75 -17.34 66.64
CA VAL A 8 -50.65 -17.90 67.44
C VAL A 8 -50.04 -19.14 66.80
N VAL A 9 -50.86 -20.03 66.24
CA VAL A 9 -50.37 -21.22 65.50
C VAL A 9 -49.62 -20.80 64.23
N LEU A 10 -50.13 -19.80 63.50
CA LEU A 10 -49.48 -19.30 62.29
C LEU A 10 -48.11 -18.69 62.59
N VAL A 11 -47.98 -17.92 63.68
CA VAL A 11 -46.69 -17.35 64.13
C VAL A 11 -45.71 -18.44 64.55
N PHE A 12 -46.18 -19.50 65.23
CA PHE A 12 -45.33 -20.64 65.60
C PHE A 12 -44.81 -21.41 64.37
N VAL A 13 -45.66 -21.63 63.36
CA VAL A 13 -45.27 -22.28 62.10
C VAL A 13 -44.28 -21.41 61.30
N PHE A 14 -44.48 -20.10 61.28
CA PHE A 14 -43.57 -19.18 60.57
C PHE A 14 -42.19 -19.07 61.26
N SER A 15 -42.15 -19.13 62.60
CA SER A 15 -40.90 -19.14 63.37
C SER A 15 -40.07 -20.42 63.12
N SER A 16 -40.71 -21.58 63.01
CA SER A 16 -40.02 -22.85 62.70
C SER A 16 -39.39 -22.92 61.30
N ILE A 17 -39.86 -22.13 60.34
CA ILE A 17 -39.30 -22.08 58.97
C ILE A 17 -37.98 -21.29 58.93
N ALA A 18 -37.78 -20.33 59.84
CA ALA A 18 -36.57 -19.52 59.90
C ALA A 18 -35.36 -20.27 60.50
N ALA A 19 -35.57 -21.39 61.20
CA ALA A 19 -34.53 -22.10 61.94
C ALA A 19 -33.74 -23.15 61.12
N ALA A 20 -34.11 -23.40 59.85
CA ALA A 20 -33.49 -24.44 59.02
C ALA A 20 -32.86 -23.87 57.72
N GLN A 21 -31.95 -22.91 57.84
CA GLN A 21 -31.06 -22.52 56.75
C GLN A 21 -29.90 -23.52 56.69
N ALA A 22 -30.07 -24.60 55.91
CA ALA A 22 -28.99 -25.54 55.65
C ALA A 22 -27.87 -24.83 54.86
N ARG A 23 -26.73 -24.59 55.50
CA ARG A 23 -25.55 -24.00 54.87
C ARG A 23 -24.68 -25.11 54.30
N THR A 24 -24.40 -25.05 53.00
CA THR A 24 -23.40 -25.94 52.38
C THR A 24 -22.04 -25.65 53.00
N VAL A 25 -21.45 -26.70 53.57
CA VAL A 25 -20.09 -26.69 54.12
C VAL A 25 -19.26 -27.71 53.35
N TRP A 26 -17.97 -27.44 53.21
CA TRP A 26 -17.03 -28.32 52.53
C TRP A 26 -15.99 -28.81 53.52
N VAL A 27 -15.51 -30.04 53.31
CA VAL A 27 -14.37 -30.57 54.06
C VAL A 27 -13.11 -29.85 53.55
N ASP A 28 -12.30 -29.31 54.46
CA ASP A 28 -11.02 -28.68 54.12
C ASP A 28 -10.00 -29.75 53.72
N ASP A 29 -9.21 -29.47 52.67
CA ASP A 29 -8.19 -30.37 52.11
C ASP A 29 -6.84 -30.25 52.85
N LYS A 30 -6.79 -29.44 53.92
CA LYS A 30 -5.56 -29.23 54.71
C LYS A 30 -5.32 -30.34 55.71
N ILE A 31 -4.31 -31.16 55.44
CA ILE A 31 -3.79 -32.17 56.37
C ILE A 31 -2.54 -31.63 57.06
N TYR A 32 -2.39 -32.00 58.34
CA TYR A 32 -1.22 -31.70 59.16
C TYR A 32 -0.49 -33.00 59.51
N LEU A 33 0.76 -33.13 59.05
CA LEU A 33 1.58 -34.32 59.20
C LEU A 33 2.48 -34.20 60.43
N PRO A 34 2.34 -35.05 61.46
CA PRO A 34 3.27 -35.07 62.58
C PRO A 34 4.55 -35.82 62.21
N VAL A 35 5.71 -35.23 62.55
CA VAL A 35 7.02 -35.87 62.43
C VAL A 35 7.39 -36.49 63.78
N ARG A 36 7.77 -37.76 63.77
CA ARG A 36 8.05 -38.56 64.97
C ARG A 36 9.51 -38.94 65.09
N SER A 37 9.95 -39.29 66.29
CA SER A 37 11.33 -39.74 66.54
C SER A 37 11.65 -41.15 66.04
N GLY A 38 10.65 -41.96 65.66
CA GLY A 38 10.82 -43.34 65.21
C GLY A 38 9.68 -43.83 64.31
N ALA A 39 9.90 -44.97 63.64
CA ALA A 39 8.97 -45.59 62.68
C ALA A 39 7.75 -46.24 63.37
N GLY A 40 6.77 -45.42 63.76
CA GLY A 40 5.58 -45.91 64.46
C GLY A 40 4.76 -44.81 65.15
N SER A 41 3.51 -45.10 65.46
CA SER A 41 2.59 -44.16 66.12
C SER A 41 2.89 -44.00 67.62
N GLN A 42 3.62 -44.94 68.21
CA GLN A 42 4.05 -44.93 69.61
C GLN A 42 5.20 -43.95 69.89
N PHE A 43 5.93 -43.51 68.87
CA PHE A 43 7.09 -42.63 69.04
C PHE A 43 6.69 -41.17 69.25
N ARG A 44 7.50 -40.44 70.01
CA ARG A 44 7.27 -39.02 70.35
C ARG A 44 7.21 -38.16 69.09
N ILE A 45 6.26 -37.23 69.04
CA ILE A 45 6.20 -36.20 68.01
C ILE A 45 7.30 -35.16 68.31
N ILE A 46 8.21 -34.97 67.34
CA ILE A 46 9.33 -34.04 67.42
C ILE A 46 9.05 -32.73 66.68
N GLU A 47 8.24 -32.79 65.61
CA GLU A 47 7.70 -31.62 64.93
C GLU A 47 6.21 -31.82 64.71
N ASN A 48 5.40 -30.92 65.27
CA ASN A 48 3.96 -31.02 65.17
C ASN A 48 3.45 -30.28 63.93
N ALA A 49 2.43 -30.84 63.31
CA ALA A 49 1.61 -30.17 62.31
C ALA A 49 2.37 -29.58 61.10
N VAL A 50 3.19 -30.38 60.42
CA VAL A 50 3.77 -29.96 59.14
C VAL A 50 2.64 -29.86 58.10
N PRO A 51 2.41 -28.68 57.48
CA PRO A 51 1.28 -28.49 56.59
C PRO A 51 1.45 -29.26 55.28
N SER A 52 0.33 -29.69 54.70
CA SER A 52 0.27 -30.30 53.37
C SER A 52 0.96 -29.45 52.30
N GLY A 53 1.68 -30.09 51.38
CA GLY A 53 2.43 -29.42 50.33
C GLY A 53 3.82 -28.92 50.75
N THR A 54 4.22 -29.10 52.00
CA THR A 54 5.61 -28.85 52.43
C THR A 54 6.53 -29.85 51.75
N ALA A 55 7.53 -29.35 51.02
CA ALA A 55 8.56 -30.20 50.42
C ALA A 55 9.46 -30.81 51.51
N MET A 56 9.79 -32.09 51.36
CA MET A 56 10.67 -32.82 52.28
C MET A 56 11.62 -33.71 51.48
N GLU A 57 12.80 -33.95 52.03
CA GLU A 57 13.76 -34.89 51.45
C GLU A 57 13.48 -36.28 52.05
N LEU A 58 13.27 -37.28 51.19
CA LEU A 58 13.11 -38.67 51.61
C LEU A 58 14.49 -39.28 51.84
N LEU A 59 14.77 -39.73 53.06
CA LEU A 59 16.05 -40.34 53.44
C LEU A 59 15.97 -41.87 53.43
N GLU A 60 14.87 -42.42 53.95
CA GLU A 60 14.68 -43.87 54.09
C GLU A 60 13.19 -44.21 54.05
N SER A 61 12.84 -45.40 53.56
CA SER A 61 11.48 -45.94 53.60
C SER A 61 11.49 -47.32 54.26
N ASP A 62 10.71 -47.47 55.32
CA ASP A 62 10.56 -48.71 56.07
C ASP A 62 9.36 -49.52 55.53
N GLN A 63 9.41 -50.84 55.70
CA GLN A 63 8.34 -51.76 55.29
C GLN A 63 7.08 -51.61 56.17
N ASN A 64 7.21 -50.98 57.34
CA ASN A 64 6.10 -50.76 58.28
C ASN A 64 5.21 -49.55 57.92
N GLY A 65 5.36 -48.96 56.73
CA GLY A 65 4.54 -47.84 56.27
C GLY A 65 4.96 -46.46 56.82
N TYR A 66 6.20 -46.35 57.28
CA TYR A 66 6.83 -45.10 57.71
C TYR A 66 8.06 -44.81 56.86
N SER A 67 8.32 -43.52 56.66
CA SER A 67 9.49 -43.04 55.94
C SER A 67 10.24 -42.03 56.79
N LYS A 68 11.57 -42.13 56.79
CA LYS A 68 12.45 -41.13 57.38
C LYS A 68 12.62 -39.98 56.40
N VAL A 69 12.32 -38.77 56.84
CA VAL A 69 12.38 -37.55 56.03
C VAL A 69 13.19 -36.47 56.74
N ARG A 70 13.76 -35.56 55.96
CA ARG A 70 14.34 -34.30 56.44
C ARG A 70 13.44 -33.14 56.03
N THR A 71 12.99 -32.36 57.02
CA THR A 71 12.18 -31.16 56.76
C THR A 71 13.06 -30.01 56.26
N THR A 72 12.47 -28.98 55.67
CA THR A 72 13.19 -27.77 55.22
C THR A 72 13.93 -27.04 56.34
N LYS A 73 13.54 -27.27 57.59
CA LYS A 73 14.21 -26.72 58.79
C LYS A 73 15.44 -27.54 59.22
N GLY A 74 15.71 -28.67 58.55
CA GLY A 74 16.79 -29.59 58.89
C GLY A 74 16.41 -30.66 59.93
N THR A 75 15.16 -30.70 60.40
CA THR A 75 14.71 -31.74 61.34
C THR A 75 14.61 -33.09 60.63
N GLU A 76 15.29 -34.10 61.16
CA GLU A 76 15.12 -35.48 60.70
C GLU A 76 14.14 -36.25 61.59
N GLY A 77 13.23 -36.99 60.97
CA GLY A 77 12.32 -37.86 61.70
C GLY A 77 11.49 -38.73 60.78
N TRP A 78 10.55 -39.46 61.38
CA TRP A 78 9.72 -40.44 60.72
C TRP A 78 8.30 -39.93 60.54
N VAL A 79 7.75 -40.12 59.35
CA VAL A 79 6.37 -39.76 58.99
C VAL A 79 5.68 -40.96 58.33
N SER A 80 4.34 -40.99 58.33
CA SER A 80 3.61 -42.05 57.65
C SER A 80 3.68 -41.87 56.12
N SER A 81 4.12 -42.92 55.42
CA SER A 81 4.36 -42.88 53.98
C SER A 81 3.09 -42.64 53.15
N GLN A 82 1.90 -42.93 53.70
CA GLN A 82 0.61 -42.70 53.01
C GLN A 82 0.32 -41.23 52.71
N TYR A 83 0.98 -40.30 53.43
CA TYR A 83 0.82 -38.86 53.23
C TYR A 83 1.94 -38.26 52.37
N LEU A 84 2.89 -39.08 51.92
CA LEU A 84 3.97 -38.64 51.03
C LEU A 84 3.57 -38.89 49.58
N SER A 85 3.82 -37.90 48.73
CA SER A 85 3.65 -37.99 47.29
C SER A 85 4.92 -37.50 46.60
N SER A 86 5.26 -38.10 45.47
CA SER A 86 6.36 -37.66 44.61
C SER A 86 6.03 -36.38 43.83
N THR A 87 4.75 -35.98 43.80
CA THR A 87 4.28 -34.80 43.09
C THR A 87 3.77 -33.73 44.06
N PRO A 88 3.90 -32.43 43.72
CA PRO A 88 3.31 -31.35 44.52
C PRO A 88 1.80 -31.52 44.71
N ILE A 89 1.24 -30.97 45.77
CA ILE A 89 -0.20 -31.01 46.01
C ILE A 89 -1.00 -30.31 44.90
N ALA A 90 -2.27 -30.72 44.75
CA ALA A 90 -3.18 -30.18 43.74
C ALA A 90 -3.28 -28.64 43.78
N ALA A 91 -3.27 -28.03 44.97
CA ALA A 91 -3.30 -26.57 45.12
C ALA A 91 -2.09 -25.87 44.48
N THR A 92 -0.88 -26.43 44.65
CA THR A 92 0.35 -25.90 44.05
C THR A 92 0.34 -26.09 42.53
N GLN A 93 -0.08 -27.27 42.06
CA GLN A 93 -0.22 -27.53 40.63
C GLN A 93 -1.24 -26.60 39.97
N LEU A 94 -2.40 -26.38 40.61
CA LEU A 94 -3.45 -25.47 40.13
C LEU A 94 -2.95 -24.03 40.09
N LYS A 95 -2.21 -23.58 41.11
CA LYS A 95 -1.60 -22.25 41.11
C LYS A 95 -0.66 -22.10 39.92
N LYS A 96 0.23 -23.06 39.69
CA LYS A 96 1.16 -23.05 38.56
C LYS A 96 0.40 -23.06 37.22
N ALA A 97 -0.56 -23.95 37.04
CA ALA A 97 -1.36 -24.05 35.81
C ALA A 97 -2.13 -22.76 35.52
N ARG A 98 -2.63 -22.04 36.55
CA ARG A 98 -3.27 -20.73 36.37
C ARG A 98 -2.28 -19.65 35.94
N GLN A 99 -1.07 -19.64 36.49
CA GLN A 99 -0.01 -18.72 36.07
C GLN A 99 0.44 -19.01 34.63
N ASP A 100 0.62 -20.28 34.28
CA ASP A 100 0.96 -20.71 32.93
C ASP A 100 -0.17 -20.35 31.94
N LEU A 101 -1.42 -20.47 32.34
CA LEU A 101 -2.57 -20.05 31.53
C LEU A 101 -2.59 -18.54 31.31
N GLU A 102 -2.37 -17.74 32.36
CA GLU A 102 -2.35 -16.28 32.27
C GLU A 102 -1.22 -15.78 31.35
N THR A 103 -0.03 -16.37 31.49
CA THR A 103 1.13 -16.06 30.63
C THR A 103 0.89 -16.47 29.18
N ALA A 104 0.38 -17.68 28.93
CA ALA A 104 0.03 -18.12 27.58
C ALA A 104 -1.06 -17.24 26.93
N GLN A 105 -2.06 -16.81 27.70
CA GLN A 105 -3.08 -15.89 27.21
C GLN A 105 -2.50 -14.51 26.87
N ALA A 106 -1.56 -14.01 27.66
CA ALA A 106 -0.87 -12.75 27.38
C ALA A 106 -0.01 -12.86 26.10
N GLU A 107 0.72 -13.96 25.93
CA GLU A 107 1.54 -14.23 24.73
C GLU A 107 0.68 -14.31 23.47
N VAL A 108 -0.46 -15.02 23.52
CA VAL A 108 -1.40 -15.08 22.39
C VAL A 108 -1.92 -13.70 22.00
N ARG A 109 -2.27 -12.85 22.97
CA ARG A 109 -2.70 -11.46 22.68
C ARG A 109 -1.58 -10.66 22.03
N GLN A 110 -0.37 -10.74 22.57
CA GLN A 110 0.79 -10.06 21.99
C GLN A 110 1.09 -10.54 20.57
N MET A 111 1.01 -11.85 20.31
CA MET A 111 1.21 -12.41 18.97
C MET A 111 0.13 -11.95 17.99
N GLN A 112 -1.12 -11.82 18.44
CA GLN A 112 -2.21 -11.27 17.63
C GLN A 112 -1.95 -9.81 17.25
N ASP A 113 -1.50 -8.98 18.21
CA ASP A 113 -1.15 -7.58 17.96
C ASP A 113 0.03 -7.45 16.98
N VAL A 114 1.07 -8.27 17.15
CA VAL A 114 2.22 -8.31 16.23
C VAL A 114 1.78 -8.74 14.84
N LEU A 115 0.93 -9.76 14.73
CA LEU A 115 0.43 -10.23 13.44
C LEU A 115 -0.39 -9.16 12.73
N ALA A 116 -1.24 -8.43 13.46
CA ALA A 116 -2.01 -7.31 12.92
C ALA A 116 -1.08 -6.20 12.40
N ASN A 117 -0.06 -5.81 13.19
CA ASN A 117 0.89 -4.78 12.77
C ASN A 117 1.71 -5.21 11.54
N VAL A 118 2.29 -6.40 11.55
CA VAL A 118 3.10 -6.93 10.44
C VAL A 118 2.26 -7.09 9.17
N THR A 119 1.00 -7.51 9.29
CA THR A 119 0.10 -7.60 8.14
C THR A 119 -0.19 -6.21 7.57
N GLY A 120 -0.46 -5.22 8.44
CA GLY A 120 -0.65 -3.83 8.02
C GLY A 120 0.57 -3.22 7.35
N GLU A 121 1.77 -3.44 7.89
CA GLU A 121 3.03 -3.03 7.27
C GLU A 121 3.25 -3.68 5.90
N ARG A 122 2.99 -4.99 5.80
CA ARG A 122 3.11 -5.72 4.53
C ARG A 122 2.16 -5.17 3.47
N ASP A 123 0.91 -4.87 3.83
CA ASP A 123 -0.07 -4.30 2.90
C ASP A 123 0.33 -2.86 2.48
N ASN A 124 0.86 -2.06 3.40
CA ASN A 124 1.40 -0.72 3.10
C ASN A 124 2.62 -0.76 2.17
N LEU A 125 3.55 -1.71 2.41
CA LEU A 125 4.70 -1.93 1.54
C LEU A 125 4.27 -2.40 0.16
N GLN A 126 3.31 -3.33 0.08
CA GLN A 126 2.76 -3.82 -1.19
C GLN A 126 2.14 -2.68 -2.02
N ASN A 127 1.39 -1.77 -1.37
CA ASN A 127 0.81 -0.60 -2.02
C ASN A 127 1.89 0.38 -2.52
N SER A 128 2.95 0.57 -1.72
CA SER A 128 4.08 1.42 -2.09
C SER A 128 4.84 0.85 -3.28
N GLU A 129 5.12 -0.46 -3.28
CA GLU A 129 5.74 -1.17 -4.41
C GLU A 129 4.91 -1.02 -5.70
N SER A 130 3.58 -1.18 -5.61
CA SER A 130 2.70 -0.95 -6.77
C SER A 130 2.79 0.48 -7.30
N SER A 131 2.74 1.47 -6.41
CA SER A 131 2.85 2.89 -6.77
C SER A 131 4.20 3.22 -7.40
N LEU A 132 5.29 2.65 -6.87
CA LEU A 132 6.64 2.81 -7.43
C LEU A 132 6.74 2.16 -8.81
N ALA A 133 6.15 0.99 -9.02
CA ALA A 133 6.11 0.33 -10.32
C ALA A 133 5.36 1.18 -11.37
N ASP A 134 4.20 1.72 -11.00
CA ASP A 134 3.42 2.61 -11.87
C ASP A 134 4.19 3.88 -12.21
N ARG A 135 4.83 4.51 -11.21
CA ARG A 135 5.66 5.71 -11.39
C ARG A 135 6.86 5.45 -12.29
N SER A 136 7.49 4.28 -12.14
CA SER A 136 8.61 3.87 -12.98
C SER A 136 8.18 3.71 -14.44
N SER A 137 7.04 3.06 -14.67
CA SER A 137 6.44 2.92 -16.01
C SER A 137 6.10 4.27 -16.64
N GLU A 138 5.49 5.18 -15.87
CA GLU A 138 5.19 6.56 -16.30
C GLU A 138 6.47 7.32 -16.69
N LEU A 139 7.50 7.28 -15.85
CA LEU A 139 8.79 7.92 -16.12
C LEU A 139 9.49 7.33 -17.35
N MET A 140 9.42 6.01 -17.54
CA MET A 140 9.94 5.36 -18.74
C MET A 140 9.22 5.82 -20.02
N ALA A 141 7.89 5.93 -19.97
CA ALA A 141 7.09 6.42 -21.09
C ALA A 141 7.41 7.90 -21.39
N GLU A 142 7.59 8.73 -20.37
CA GLU A 142 7.93 10.14 -20.54
C GLU A 142 9.35 10.33 -21.08
N LEU A 143 10.33 9.56 -20.59
CA LEU A 143 11.68 9.56 -21.15
C LEU A 143 11.68 9.15 -22.62
N LYS A 144 10.86 8.16 -22.99
CA LYS A 144 10.69 7.77 -24.40
C LYS A 144 10.08 8.92 -25.22
N ARG A 145 9.01 9.56 -24.73
CA ARG A 145 8.37 10.70 -25.39
C ARG A 145 9.36 11.85 -25.61
N ILE A 146 10.14 12.21 -24.59
CA ILE A 146 11.14 13.28 -24.69
C ILE A 146 12.21 12.92 -25.72
N ARG A 147 12.71 11.67 -25.72
CA ARG A 147 13.66 11.21 -26.73
C ARG A 147 13.07 11.28 -28.15
N ASP A 148 11.82 10.88 -28.33
CA ASP A 148 11.15 10.93 -29.63
C ASP A 148 10.97 12.39 -30.11
N ILE A 149 10.57 13.31 -29.21
CA ILE A 149 10.47 14.75 -29.51
C ILE A 149 11.84 15.33 -29.88
N ALA A 150 12.88 15.03 -29.11
CA ALA A 150 14.24 15.48 -29.39
C ALA A 150 14.78 14.92 -30.72
N ALA A 151 14.42 13.69 -31.10
CA ALA A 151 14.75 13.15 -32.42
C ALA A 151 13.98 13.86 -33.54
N SER A 152 12.73 14.27 -33.28
CA SER A 152 11.89 14.97 -34.26
C SER A 152 12.35 16.42 -34.53
N SER A 153 12.96 17.11 -33.56
CA SER A 153 13.47 18.48 -33.76
C SER A 153 14.62 18.53 -34.78
N ILE A 154 15.48 17.51 -34.80
CA ILE A 154 16.54 17.36 -35.82
C ILE A 154 15.93 17.23 -37.22
N ASN A 155 14.84 16.45 -37.34
CA ASN A 155 14.12 16.33 -38.61
C ASN A 155 13.40 17.63 -38.99
N LEU A 156 12.88 18.37 -38.01
CA LEU A 156 12.22 19.67 -38.23
C LEU A 156 13.23 20.71 -38.74
N GLU A 157 14.42 20.77 -38.17
CA GLU A 157 15.48 21.68 -38.61
C GLU A 157 15.93 21.39 -40.04
N ARG A 158 16.10 20.10 -40.40
CA ARG A 158 16.38 19.68 -41.78
C ARG A 158 15.29 20.15 -42.75
N ARG A 159 14.02 19.89 -42.43
CA ARG A 159 12.87 20.29 -43.28
C ARG A 159 12.75 21.80 -43.41
N ASN A 160 13.03 22.56 -42.36
CA ASN A 160 13.01 24.02 -42.42
C ASN A 160 14.11 24.53 -43.37
N GLY A 161 15.32 23.96 -43.30
CA GLY A 161 16.39 24.24 -44.26
C GLY A 161 16.00 23.93 -45.71
N GLU A 162 15.38 22.76 -45.96
CA GLU A 162 14.87 22.37 -47.28
C GLU A 162 13.78 23.34 -47.78
N LEU A 163 12.81 23.70 -46.94
CA LEU A 163 11.73 24.64 -47.30
C LEU A 163 12.25 26.06 -47.57
N LEU A 164 13.29 26.50 -46.86
CA LEU A 164 13.96 27.77 -47.14
C LEU A 164 14.69 27.73 -48.49
N GLN A 165 15.38 26.64 -48.80
CA GLN A 165 16.00 26.44 -50.11
C GLN A 165 14.97 26.41 -51.23
N GLU A 166 13.86 25.70 -51.05
CA GLU A 166 12.77 25.62 -52.02
C GLU A 166 12.10 26.99 -52.22
N ASN A 167 11.84 27.73 -51.13
CA ASN A 167 11.35 29.11 -51.22
C ASN A 167 12.30 30.02 -52.02
N GLN A 168 13.61 29.90 -51.79
CA GLN A 168 14.59 30.68 -52.54
C GLN A 168 14.58 30.29 -54.02
N LYS A 169 14.49 29.00 -54.32
CA LYS A 169 14.43 28.50 -55.70
C LYS A 169 13.18 29.02 -56.42
N ILE A 170 12.01 28.90 -55.80
CA ILE A 170 10.74 29.40 -56.38
C ILE A 170 10.81 30.92 -56.59
N ARG A 171 11.39 31.68 -55.64
CA ARG A 171 11.58 33.13 -55.82
C ARG A 171 12.48 33.45 -57.02
N ASN A 172 13.60 32.74 -57.16
CA ASN A 172 14.50 32.91 -58.30
C ASN A 172 13.80 32.53 -59.62
N GLU A 173 13.04 31.44 -59.64
CA GLU A 173 12.25 31.03 -60.81
C GLU A 173 11.19 32.06 -61.17
N LEU A 174 10.50 32.62 -60.18
CA LEU A 174 9.56 33.72 -60.39
C LEU A 174 10.26 34.95 -60.98
N GLU A 175 11.40 35.36 -60.43
CA GLU A 175 12.16 36.51 -60.92
C GLU A 175 12.61 36.31 -62.38
N VAL A 176 13.13 35.12 -62.70
CA VAL A 176 13.51 34.75 -64.07
C VAL A 176 12.31 34.74 -65.00
N LEU A 177 11.20 34.12 -64.60
CA LEU A 177 9.97 34.07 -65.42
C LEU A 177 9.37 35.45 -65.62
N THR A 178 9.38 36.31 -64.61
CA THR A 178 8.92 37.70 -64.75
C THR A 178 9.81 38.49 -65.70
N ALA A 179 11.14 38.35 -65.58
CA ALA A 179 12.07 39.01 -66.49
C ALA A 179 11.96 38.47 -67.93
N GLU A 180 11.71 37.18 -68.11
CA GLU A 180 11.46 36.57 -69.41
C GLU A 180 10.14 37.06 -70.02
N ASN A 181 9.09 37.17 -69.21
CA ASN A 181 7.80 37.71 -69.65
C ASN A 181 7.91 39.19 -70.04
N GLU A 182 8.55 40.02 -69.21
CA GLU A 182 8.82 41.43 -69.53
C GLU A 182 9.66 41.56 -70.82
N ARG A 183 10.67 40.71 -70.99
CA ARG A 183 11.46 40.67 -72.23
C ARG A 183 10.62 40.26 -73.44
N MET A 184 9.75 39.27 -73.31
CA MET A 184 8.85 38.82 -74.38
C MET A 184 7.83 39.91 -74.74
N GLU A 185 7.29 40.64 -73.76
CA GLU A 185 6.40 41.78 -73.98
C GLU A 185 7.14 42.94 -74.67
N ALA A 186 8.33 43.31 -74.21
CA ALA A 186 9.15 44.36 -74.82
C ALA A 186 9.53 44.01 -76.28
N GLY A 187 9.80 42.73 -76.58
CA GLY A 187 10.02 42.24 -77.94
C GLY A 187 8.80 42.41 -78.84
N LYS A 188 7.60 42.07 -78.34
CA LYS A 188 6.35 42.28 -79.08
C LYS A 188 6.07 43.76 -79.32
N GLU A 189 6.28 44.61 -78.32
CA GLU A 189 6.09 46.05 -78.45
C GLU A 189 7.04 46.66 -79.49
N SER A 190 8.31 46.22 -79.51
CA SER A 190 9.29 46.63 -80.52
C SER A 190 8.88 46.24 -81.95
N ASP A 191 8.33 45.03 -82.16
CA ASP A 191 7.83 44.59 -83.46
C ASP A 191 6.66 45.45 -83.96
N PHE A 192 5.71 45.78 -83.08
CA PHE A 192 4.60 46.69 -83.43
C PHE A 192 5.09 48.12 -83.72
N MET A 193 6.10 48.61 -83.00
CA MET A 193 6.70 49.92 -83.25
C MET A 193 7.41 49.99 -84.60
N LEU A 194 8.15 48.94 -84.99
CA LEU A 194 8.79 48.86 -86.31
C LEU A 194 7.75 48.84 -87.44
N LEU A 195 6.65 48.11 -87.26
CA LEU A 195 5.53 48.10 -88.20
C LEU A 195 4.87 49.49 -88.31
N GLY A 196 4.67 50.17 -87.17
CA GLY A 196 4.17 51.55 -87.14
C GLY A 196 5.10 52.53 -87.84
N ALA A 197 6.40 52.45 -87.60
CA ALA A 197 7.41 53.28 -88.26
C ALA A 197 7.44 53.05 -89.79
N GLY A 198 7.33 51.78 -90.22
CA GLY A 198 7.20 51.41 -91.63
C GLY A 198 5.93 51.98 -92.28
N LEU A 199 4.79 51.93 -91.60
CA LEU A 199 3.53 52.50 -92.08
C LEU A 199 3.62 54.03 -92.27
N VAL A 200 4.23 54.73 -91.31
CA VAL A 200 4.44 56.18 -91.39
C VAL A 200 5.35 56.55 -92.56
N LEU A 201 6.50 55.87 -92.72
CA LEU A 201 7.40 56.08 -93.85
C LEU A 201 6.74 55.80 -95.20
N GLY A 202 5.96 54.71 -95.30
CA GLY A 202 5.18 54.39 -96.49
C GLY A 202 4.12 55.44 -96.82
N GLY A 203 3.43 55.95 -95.81
CA GLY A 203 2.46 57.05 -95.96
C GLY A 203 3.11 58.35 -96.44
N VAL A 204 4.28 58.71 -95.91
CA VAL A 204 5.06 59.87 -96.36
C VAL A 204 5.53 59.71 -97.80
N LEU A 205 6.04 58.53 -98.17
CA LEU A 205 6.43 58.23 -99.56
C LEU A 205 5.24 58.37 -100.53
N LEU A 206 4.08 57.82 -100.18
CA LEU A 206 2.87 57.95 -101.00
C LEU A 206 2.39 59.40 -101.11
N ALA A 207 2.44 60.18 -100.02
CA ALA A 207 2.09 61.60 -100.03
C ALA A 207 3.01 62.42 -100.96
N LEU A 208 4.27 62.01 -101.12
CA LEU A 208 5.26 62.66 -101.99
C LEU A 208 5.16 62.18 -103.45
N LEU A 209 4.73 60.93 -103.69
CA LEU A 209 4.63 60.35 -105.03
C LEU A 209 3.33 60.72 -105.77
N ILE A 210 2.21 60.81 -105.06
CA ILE A 210 0.88 61.13 -105.65
C ILE A 210 0.84 62.48 -106.41
N PRO A 211 1.48 63.58 -105.94
CA PRO A 211 1.51 64.84 -106.66
C PRO A 211 2.22 64.78 -108.03
N MET A 212 3.12 63.79 -108.22
CA MET A 212 3.98 63.69 -109.41
C MET A 212 3.33 62.95 -110.59
N LEU A 213 2.19 62.28 -110.37
CA LEU A 213 1.46 61.50 -111.37
C LEU A 213 0.21 62.21 -111.92
N LYS A 214 -0.03 63.49 -111.58
CA LYS A 214 -1.12 64.28 -112.19
C LYS A 214 -0.72 64.81 -113.58
N PRO A 215 -1.40 64.41 -114.68
CA PRO A 215 -1.13 64.91 -116.02
C PRO A 215 -1.69 66.33 -116.19
N THR A 216 -0.85 67.26 -116.63
CA THR A 216 -1.22 68.63 -117.00
C THR A 216 -1.60 68.67 -118.50
N ARG A 217 -2.81 69.12 -118.82
CA ARG A 217 -3.16 69.54 -120.19
C ARG A 217 -3.27 71.05 -120.27
N LYS A 218 -2.49 71.59 -121.20
CA LYS A 218 -2.43 72.99 -121.63
C LYS A 218 -3.69 73.40 -122.40
N SER A 219 -3.88 74.71 -122.42
CA SER A 219 -4.80 75.54 -123.21
C SER A 219 -4.85 75.21 -124.70
N ASP A 220 -5.95 75.59 -125.37
CA ASP A 220 -5.92 76.70 -126.33
C ASP A 220 -7.32 77.11 -126.84
N ASN A 221 -7.35 78.34 -127.33
CA ASN A 221 -8.47 79.20 -127.77
C ASN A 221 -9.30 78.70 -128.98
N TRP A 222 -10.43 79.41 -129.15
CA TRP A 222 -11.19 79.84 -130.35
C TRP A 222 -11.87 78.82 -131.30
N ALA A 223 -13.21 78.84 -131.30
CA ALA A 223 -14.12 79.10 -132.42
C ALA A 223 -15.54 79.35 -131.86
#